data_AF-A0A7C9DVA0-F1
#
_entry.id   AF-A0A7C9DVA0-F1
#
_cell.length_a   1.000
_cell.length_b   1.000
_cell.length_c   1.000
_cell.angle_alpha   90.00
_cell.angle_beta   90.00
_cell.angle_gamma   90.00
#
_symmetry.space_group_name_H-M   'P 1'
#
loop_
_entity.id
_entity.type
_entity.pdbx_description
1 polymer ?
#
loop_
_entity_poly.entity_id
_entity_poly.type
_entity_poly.pdbx_seq_one_letter_code
_entity_poly.pdbx_strand_id
1 'polypeptide(L)'
;SNLTRGAVRSPLAQCLLIRYISQIIRESGNIQTADRPFYDYLEGCLRHKAEMVIFEAARAITELNGVTSRELTPAITVLQLFLSSSKPVLRFAAVRTLNKVAMT
;
A
#
# COMPACT_ATOMS: atom_id res chain seq x y z
N SER A 1 -7.06 -1.82 -29.62
CA SER A 1 -7.88 -2.19 -28.44
C SER A 1 -7.62 -1.19 -27.30
N ASN A 2 -8.45 -0.15 -27.19
CA ASN A 2 -8.34 0.86 -26.12
C ASN A 2 -8.85 0.36 -24.75
N LEU A 3 -9.33 -0.89 -24.67
CA LEU A 3 -9.87 -1.48 -23.45
C LEU A 3 -8.78 -1.80 -22.41
N THR A 4 -7.53 -2.02 -22.84
CA THR A 4 -6.40 -2.37 -21.95
C THR A 4 -5.53 -1.18 -21.55
N ARG A 5 -5.78 0.03 -22.08
CA ARG A 5 -5.03 1.26 -21.76
C ARG A 5 -5.75 2.20 -20.79
N GLY A 6 -6.93 1.82 -20.31
CA GLY A 6 -7.68 2.61 -19.34
C GLY A 6 -7.12 2.39 -17.94
N ALA A 7 -6.58 3.43 -17.31
CA ALA A 7 -6.26 3.39 -15.88
C ALA A 7 -7.51 2.95 -15.10
N VAL A 8 -7.37 1.97 -14.20
CA VAL A 8 -8.48 1.47 -13.37
C VAL A 8 -9.05 2.64 -12.58
N ARG A 9 -10.26 3.09 -12.94
CA ARG A 9 -10.87 4.29 -12.34
C ARG A 9 -11.56 4.01 -11.00
N SER A 10 -11.93 2.75 -10.75
CA SER A 10 -12.65 2.36 -9.53
C SER A 10 -11.67 2.17 -8.36
N PRO A 11 -11.83 2.92 -7.25
CA PRO A 11 -11.00 2.74 -6.05
C PRO A 11 -11.07 1.33 -5.48
N LEU A 12 -12.23 0.68 -5.56
CA LEU A 12 -12.41 -0.69 -5.07
C LEU A 12 -11.64 -1.71 -5.92
N ALA A 13 -11.60 -1.51 -7.24
CA ALA A 13 -10.82 -2.36 -8.13
C ALA A 13 -9.32 -2.16 -7.90
N GLN A 14 -8.86 -0.93 -7.63
CA GLN A 14 -7.48 -0.66 -7.24
C GLN A 14 -7.13 -1.34 -5.90
N CYS A 15 -8.01 -1.28 -4.90
CA CYS A 15 -7.81 -2.01 -3.64
C CYS A 15 -7.74 -3.53 -3.84
N LEU A 16 -8.49 -4.08 -4.79
CA LEU A 16 -8.40 -5.50 -5.13
C LEU A 16 -7.05 -5.84 -5.79
N LEU A 17 -6.58 -4.99 -6.71
CA LEU A 17 -5.26 -5.14 -7.33
C LEU A 17 -4.13 -5.08 -6.30
N ILE A 18 -4.17 -4.13 -5.36
CA ILE A 18 -3.21 -4.04 -4.26
C ILE A 18 -3.17 -5.36 -3.47
N ARG A 19 -4.32 -5.93 -3.14
CA ARG A 19 -4.40 -7.21 -2.41
C ARG A 19 -3.78 -8.38 -3.18
N TYR A 20 -4.07 -8.49 -4.48
CA TYR A 20 -3.48 -9.52 -5.33
C TYR A 20 -1.97 -9.34 -5.48
N ILE A 21 -1.51 -8.11 -5.73
CA ILE A 21 -0.08 -7.82 -5.84
C ILE A 21 0.65 -8.15 -4.54
N SER A 22 0.07 -7.80 -3.39
CA SER A 22 0.64 -8.14 -2.08
C SER A 22 0.73 -9.65 -1.85
N GLN A 23 -0.27 -10.39 -2.31
CA GLN A 23 -0.27 -11.86 -2.24
C GLN A 23 0.81 -12.45 -3.15
N ILE A 24 0.92 -11.97 -4.39
CA ILE A 24 1.96 -12.37 -5.33
C ILE A 24 3.35 -12.12 -4.73
N ILE A 25 3.61 -10.93 -4.15
CA ILE A 25 4.90 -10.62 -3.54
C ILE A 25 5.23 -11.61 -2.41
N ARG A 26 4.24 -11.98 -1.58
CA ARG A 26 4.42 -12.96 -0.48
C ARG A 26 4.69 -14.38 -0.98
N GLU A 27 3.95 -14.82 -1.99
CA GLU A 27 4.07 -16.18 -2.56
C GLU A 27 5.34 -16.35 -3.39
N SER A 28 5.77 -15.29 -4.08
CA SER A 28 6.90 -15.32 -5.02
C SER A 28 8.26 -15.37 -4.33
N GLY A 29 8.33 -15.39 -2.99
CA GLY A 29 9.53 -15.66 -2.23
C GLY A 29 10.76 -14.87 -2.71
N ASN A 30 10.77 -13.56 -2.47
CA ASN A 30 11.94 -12.70 -2.70
C ASN A 30 12.53 -12.82 -4.13
N ILE A 31 11.73 -12.47 -5.15
CA ILE A 31 12.27 -12.20 -6.49
C ILE A 31 13.18 -10.96 -6.36
N GLN A 32 14.45 -11.19 -6.04
CA GLN A 32 15.54 -10.22 -6.05
C GLN A 32 15.94 -9.89 -7.50
N THR A 33 14.98 -9.54 -8.34
CA THR A 33 15.29 -8.87 -9.60
C THR A 33 15.44 -7.39 -9.31
N ALA A 34 16.44 -6.76 -9.93
CA ALA A 34 16.75 -5.34 -9.77
C ALA A 34 15.54 -4.42 -10.01
N ASP A 35 14.54 -4.89 -10.77
CA ASP A 35 13.24 -4.26 -10.93
C ASP A 35 12.18 -4.99 -10.08
N ARG A 36 11.53 -4.25 -9.18
CA ARG A 36 10.39 -4.70 -8.36
C ARG A 36 9.10 -4.01 -8.82
N PRO A 37 8.60 -4.30 -10.04
CA PRO A 37 7.48 -3.56 -10.64
C PRO A 37 6.19 -3.63 -9.80
N PHE A 38 6.03 -4.72 -9.05
CA PHE A 38 4.93 -4.89 -8.11
C PHE A 38 5.02 -3.95 -6.91
N TYR A 39 6.22 -3.76 -6.37
CA TYR A 39 6.44 -2.81 -5.29
C TYR A 39 6.25 -1.37 -5.80
N ASP A 40 6.79 -1.03 -6.97
CA ASP A 40 6.64 0.30 -7.57
C ASP A 40 5.17 0.67 -7.78
N TYR A 41 4.33 -0.30 -8.14
CA TYR A 41 2.88 -0.10 -8.20
C TYR A 41 2.28 0.22 -6.83
N LEU A 42 2.66 -0.51 -5.78
CA LEU A 42 2.18 -0.26 -4.41
C LEU A 42 2.63 1.13 -3.92
N GLU A 43 3.89 1.49 -4.15
CA GLU A 43 4.42 2.81 -3.81
C GLU A 43 3.70 3.92 -4.58
N GLY A 44 3.45 3.72 -5.88
CA GLY A 44 2.66 4.65 -6.69
C GLY A 44 1.24 4.86 -6.14
N CYS A 45 0.63 3.82 -5.55
CA CYS A 45 -0.70 3.90 -4.94
C CYS A 45 -0.75 4.76 -3.66
N LEU A 46 0.39 5.03 -3.01
CA LEU A 46 0.47 5.94 -1.85
C LEU A 46 0.16 7.40 -2.21
N ARG A 47 0.30 7.77 -3.49
CA ARG A 47 -0.01 9.12 -4.01
C ARG A 47 -1.38 9.18 -4.70
N HIS A 48 -2.21 8.15 -4.53
CA HIS A 48 -3.50 8.11 -5.17
C HIS A 48 -4.47 9.16 -4.60
N LYS A 49 -5.46 9.59 -5.40
CA LYS A 49 -6.46 10.59 -4.99
C LYS A 49 -7.50 10.07 -3.98
N ALA A 50 -7.73 8.76 -3.95
CA ALA A 50 -8.70 8.13 -3.07
C ALA A 50 -8.03 7.59 -1.81
N GLU A 51 -8.40 8.13 -0.65
CA GLU A 51 -7.83 7.77 0.66
C GLU A 51 -7.89 6.26 0.94
N MET A 52 -8.95 5.57 0.50
CA MET A 52 -9.08 4.12 0.66
C MET A 52 -7.95 3.34 -0.04
N VAL A 53 -7.54 3.78 -1.24
CA VAL A 53 -6.47 3.14 -2.03
C VAL A 53 -5.12 3.42 -1.39
N ILE A 54 -4.93 4.66 -0.94
CA ILE A 54 -3.73 5.06 -0.20
C ILE A 54 -3.58 4.20 1.07
N PHE A 55 -4.65 4.04 1.85
CA PHE A 55 -4.64 3.22 3.08
C PHE A 55 -4.33 1.75 2.78
N GLU A 56 -5.00 1.17 1.79
CA GLU A 56 -4.80 -0.24 1.42
C GLU A 56 -3.35 -0.48 0.97
N ALA A 57 -2.77 0.44 0.20
CA ALA A 57 -1.37 0.37 -0.23
C ALA A 57 -0.41 0.49 0.95
N ALA A 58 -0.62 1.46 1.85
CA ALA A 58 0.21 1.64 3.04
C ALA A 58 0.16 0.39 3.93
N ARG A 59 -1.03 -0.15 4.17
CA ARG A 59 -1.22 -1.39 4.93
C ARG A 59 -0.52 -2.57 4.26
N ALA A 60 -0.69 -2.74 2.95
CA ALA A 60 -0.05 -3.80 2.18
C ALA A 60 1.47 -3.77 2.34
N ILE A 61 2.11 -2.61 2.15
CA ILE A 61 3.57 -2.43 2.29
C ILE A 61 4.03 -2.78 3.70
N THR A 62 3.30 -2.34 4.73
CA THR A 62 3.64 -2.62 6.14
C THR A 62 3.53 -4.10 6.53
N GLU A 63 2.81 -4.90 5.74
CA GLU A 63 2.62 -6.34 5.97
C GLU A 63 3.51 -7.21 5.07
N LEU A 64 4.43 -6.62 4.29
CA LEU A 64 5.39 -7.37 3.48
C LEU A 64 6.55 -7.88 4.34
N ASN A 65 6.91 -9.15 4.16
CA ASN A 65 8.08 -9.74 4.80
C ASN A 65 9.36 -9.31 4.07
N GLY A 66 10.40 -8.90 4.81
CA GLY A 66 11.68 -8.51 4.23
C GLY A 66 11.69 -7.14 3.54
N VAL A 67 10.72 -6.28 3.86
CA VAL A 67 10.69 -4.89 3.39
C VAL A 67 11.78 -4.09 4.10
N THR A 68 12.54 -3.30 3.35
CA THR A 68 13.61 -2.47 3.92
C THR A 68 13.03 -1.26 4.65
N SER A 69 13.75 -0.69 5.61
CA SER A 69 13.32 0.55 6.29
C SER A 69 13.07 1.71 5.31
N ARG A 70 13.81 1.74 4.19
CA ARG A 70 13.63 2.73 3.12
C ARG A 70 12.29 2.57 2.41
N GLU A 71 11.89 1.34 2.12
CA GLU A 71 10.60 1.00 1.50
C GLU A 71 9.43 1.21 2.47
N LEU A 72 9.65 1.02 3.77
CA LEU A 72 8.61 1.21 4.78
C LEU A 72 8.30 2.69 5.07
N THR A 73 9.32 3.55 4.98
CA THR A 73 9.21 5.00 5.28
C THR A 73 8.03 5.71 4.60
N PRO A 74 7.80 5.60 3.27
CA PRO A 74 6.69 6.30 2.62
C PRO A 74 5.32 5.83 3.12
N ALA A 75 5.15 4.55 3.44
CA ALA A 75 3.91 4.03 4.02
C ALA A 75 3.68 4.58 5.43
N ILE A 76 4.72 4.65 6.27
CA ILE A 76 4.64 5.24 7.62
C ILE A 76 4.24 6.71 7.55
N THR A 77 4.88 7.50 6.68
CA THR A 77 4.58 8.94 6.53
C THR A 77 3.12 9.19 6.18
N VAL A 78 2.55 8.37 5.28
CA VAL A 78 1.14 8.46 4.91
C VAL A 78 0.21 8.08 6.07
N LEU A 79 0.54 7.03 6.82
CA LEU A 79 -0.23 6.65 8.00
C LEU A 79 -0.18 7.74 9.08
N GLN A 80 0.97 8.39 9.27
CA GLN A 80 1.10 9.54 10.16
C GLN A 80 0.24 10.72 9.70
N LEU A 81 0.15 10.99 8.40
CA LEU A 81 -0.74 12.02 7.86
C LEU A 81 -2.22 11.70 8.16
N PHE A 82 -2.63 10.43 8.09
CA PHE A 82 -3.99 10.02 8.44
C PHE A 82 -4.33 10.20 9.92
N LEU A 83 -3.35 10.26 10.83
CA LEU A 83 -3.59 10.62 12.24
C LEU A 83 -4.11 12.04 12.41
N SER A 84 -3.77 12.94 11.48
CA SER A 84 -4.24 14.33 11.45
C SER A 84 -5.57 14.51 10.70
N SER A 85 -6.17 13.44 10.18
CA SER A 85 -7.44 13.52 9.44
C SER A 85 -8.62 13.86 10.34
N SER A 86 -9.54 14.69 9.85
CA SER A 86 -10.83 14.94 10.52
C SER A 86 -11.73 13.69 10.57
N LYS A 87 -11.48 12.68 9.73
CA LYS A 87 -12.25 11.44 9.65
C LYS A 87 -11.80 10.44 10.74
N PRO A 88 -12.65 10.12 11.74
CA PRO A 88 -12.27 9.21 12.83
C PRO A 88 -11.84 7.82 12.34
N VAL A 89 -12.47 7.33 11.27
CA VAL A 89 -12.18 6.01 10.68
C VAL A 89 -10.73 5.93 10.18
N LEU A 90 -10.23 6.97 9.51
CA LEU A 90 -8.85 6.99 9.01
C LEU A 90 -7.84 7.05 10.16
N ARG A 91 -8.12 7.86 11.19
CA ARG A 91 -7.27 7.94 12.39
C ARG A 91 -7.17 6.59 13.08
N PHE A 92 -8.31 5.94 13.35
CA PHE A 92 -8.33 4.64 14.00
C PHE A 92 -7.57 3.58 13.19
N ALA A 93 -7.83 3.52 11.88
CA ALA A 93 -7.17 2.56 10.99
C ALA A 93 -5.65 2.79 10.94
N ALA A 94 -5.21 4.05 10.88
CA ALA A 94 -3.79 4.40 10.89
C ALA A 94 -3.10 4.04 12.21
N VAL A 95 -3.71 4.36 13.36
CA VAL A 95 -3.17 3.99 14.68
C VAL A 95 -3.01 2.47 14.78
N ARG A 96 -4.02 1.71 14.38
CA ARG A 96 -3.98 0.23 14.43
C ARG A 96 -2.84 -0.34 13.58
N THR A 97 -2.67 0.16 12.35
CA THR A 97 -1.60 -0.30 11.45
C THR A 97 -0.22 0.08 11.99
N LEU A 98 -0.02 1.31 12.46
CA LEU A 98 1.24 1.75 13.06
C LEU A 98 1.59 0.96 14.32
N ASN A 99 0.60 0.65 15.17
CA ASN A 99 0.81 -0.19 16.36
C ASN A 99 1.29 -1.59 15.97
N LYS A 100 0.69 -2.19 14.93
CA LYS A 100 1.13 -3.50 14.42
C LYS A 100 2.59 -3.47 13.97
N VAL A 101 3.01 -2.42 13.27
CA VAL A 101 4.42 -2.24 12.82
C VAL A 101 5.36 -2.01 14.00
N ALA A 102 4.92 -1.31 15.05
CA ALA A 102 5.75 -1.09 16.24
C ALA A 102 5.97 -2.37 17.07
N MET A 103 5.11 -3.38 16.88
CA MET A 103 5.16 -4.66 17.59
C MET A 103 5.89 -5.77 16.80
N THR A 104 6.34 -5.48 15.57
CA THR A 104 7.14 -6.38 14.71
C THR A 104 8.60 -5.96 14.72
#